data_AF-A0ABD0Y0U4-F1
#
_entry.id   AF-A0ABD0Y0U4-F1
#
_cell.length_a   1.000
_cell.length_b   1.000
_cell.length_c   1.000
_cell.angle_alpha   90.00
_cell.angle_beta   90.00
_cell.angle_gamma   90.00
#
_symmetry.space_group_name_H-M   'P 1'
#
loop_
_entity.id
_entity.type
_entity.pdbx_description
1 polymer ?
#
loop_
_entity_poly.entity_id
_entity_poly.type
_entity_poly.pdbx_seq_one_letter_code
_entity_poly.pdbx_strand_id
1 'polypeptide(L)'
;MDDGTVSGTSGYMDPSSLNSKVTVKALYDYQALREDELSFCKHAIITNVTKLEGGWWRGDYGGKRQDWFPSNYVEEIEPQQERDDTSSDSMLLGNLQKGSLDVIGAVVEVVRGHGGVEWELKIQNPNMCTVFEVGVPTHEQALEWMAAIKETAQNASVRDSQNKEMERAWRIAKEMSDLIIYCRSVPFNIDRLKQKGFICTEMSSFPETKAEKLICQQEVKFFVKYHQHQFSRVYPKGQRIDSSNYNPVPVWNTGCQMVALNYQTPDKAMQINHCKFRLNGNCGYILRPDIMFRSDFDPTDPNCLVGVQMASIVLRVIAGRHLTRSGRGMASPFVEVEVIGADYDTSVKLTTKAVADNGLNPVWNETCEFDIINPQSSFLRFSVQDEDMFGDSNFIGQATYPVIALRTGYRSVPLKNGYSEALELSTLLVHIAITNSVRMYGSDLQI
;
A
#
# COMPACT_ATOMS: atom_id res chain seq x y z
N MET A 1 -60.64 2.13 43.37
CA MET A 1 -60.50 1.08 42.37
C MET A 1 -59.54 1.61 41.33
N ASP A 2 -58.28 1.21 41.52
CA ASP A 2 -57.19 1.00 40.57
C ASP A 2 -57.15 1.73 39.23
N ASP A 3 -56.19 2.66 39.20
CA ASP A 3 -54.84 2.49 38.63
C ASP A 3 -54.56 3.19 37.30
N GLY A 4 -53.42 3.88 37.30
CA GLY A 4 -53.04 4.90 36.34
C GLY A 4 -51.89 4.51 35.42
N THR A 5 -51.60 5.46 34.52
CA THR A 5 -50.30 5.74 33.87
C THR A 5 -49.75 4.80 32.76
N VAL A 6 -49.89 5.31 31.53
CA VAL A 6 -48.86 5.55 30.48
C VAL A 6 -47.87 4.44 30.08
N SER A 7 -48.03 4.01 28.82
CA SER A 7 -47.03 3.72 27.76
C SER A 7 -45.72 2.99 28.10
N GLY A 8 -45.56 1.78 27.53
CA GLY A 8 -44.29 1.07 27.41
C GLY A 8 -44.28 0.17 26.17
N THR A 9 -43.36 0.44 25.26
CA THR A 9 -43.09 -0.24 23.99
C THR A 9 -42.74 -1.72 24.16
N SER A 10 -43.31 -2.56 23.29
CA SER A 10 -42.99 -3.98 23.15
C SER A 10 -41.64 -4.17 22.46
N GLY A 11 -40.73 -4.92 23.09
CA GLY A 11 -39.53 -5.45 22.43
C GLY A 11 -38.21 -5.10 23.11
N TYR A 12 -37.96 -5.60 24.32
CA TYR A 12 -36.61 -5.85 24.80
C TYR A 12 -36.41 -7.35 24.87
N MET A 13 -35.67 -7.91 23.91
CA MET A 13 -35.00 -9.19 24.13
C MET A 13 -33.88 -8.95 25.14
N ASP A 14 -33.81 -9.81 26.15
CA ASP A 14 -32.74 -9.83 27.14
C ASP A 14 -31.40 -10.14 26.43
N PRO A 15 -30.42 -9.20 26.44
CA PRO A 15 -29.14 -9.36 25.75
C PRO A 15 -28.26 -10.49 26.33
N SER A 16 -28.65 -11.10 27.45
CA SER A 16 -27.91 -12.17 28.10
C SER A 16 -28.11 -13.57 27.47
N SER A 17 -28.90 -13.68 26.40
CA SER A 17 -29.19 -14.97 25.73
C SER A 17 -28.28 -15.30 24.54
N LEU A 18 -27.31 -14.43 24.20
CA LEU A 18 -26.19 -14.72 23.29
C LEU A 18 -24.96 -15.11 24.13
N ASN A 19 -24.93 -16.32 24.67
CA ASN A 19 -23.74 -16.83 25.35
C ASN A 19 -22.60 -17.00 24.33
N SER A 20 -21.74 -15.98 24.23
CA SER A 20 -20.42 -16.08 23.63
C SER A 20 -19.69 -17.27 24.28
N LYS A 21 -19.38 -18.31 23.50
CA LYS A 21 -18.65 -19.48 23.98
C LYS A 21 -17.20 -19.11 24.27
N VAL A 22 -16.92 -18.70 25.50
CA VAL A 22 -15.58 -18.36 25.96
C VAL A 22 -14.73 -19.65 25.96
N THR A 23 -13.52 -19.55 25.41
CA THR A 23 -12.52 -20.62 25.43
C THR A 23 -11.26 -20.10 26.10
N VAL A 24 -10.66 -20.91 26.97
CA VAL A 24 -9.48 -20.52 27.76
C VAL A 24 -8.39 -21.57 27.61
N LYS A 25 -7.14 -21.14 27.80
CA LYS A 25 -5.95 -21.99 27.77
C LYS A 25 -5.33 -22.03 29.16
N ALA A 26 -5.01 -23.22 29.65
CA ALA A 26 -4.34 -23.37 30.94
C ALA A 26 -2.90 -22.83 30.92
N LEU A 27 -2.55 -21.98 31.87
CA LEU A 27 -1.20 -21.43 32.07
C LEU A 27 -0.31 -22.37 32.91
N TYR A 28 -0.93 -23.22 33.72
CA TYR A 28 -0.28 -24.15 34.64
C TYR A 28 -1.02 -25.49 34.66
N ASP A 29 -0.36 -26.54 35.15
CA ASP A 29 -1.03 -27.78 35.51
C ASP A 29 -1.94 -27.53 36.72
N TYR A 30 -3.12 -28.16 36.74
CA TYR A 30 -4.05 -28.12 37.86
C TYR A 30 -4.65 -29.51 38.08
N GLN A 31 -4.59 -29.97 39.32
CA GLN A 31 -5.15 -31.24 39.74
C GLN A 31 -6.35 -30.98 40.65
N ALA A 32 -7.47 -31.60 40.31
CA ALA A 32 -8.73 -31.45 41.04
C ALA A 32 -8.55 -31.93 42.48
N LEU A 33 -8.92 -31.06 43.42
CA LEU A 33 -8.96 -31.35 44.86
C LEU A 33 -10.35 -31.86 45.28
N ARG A 34 -11.38 -31.59 44.46
CA ARG A 34 -12.76 -32.03 44.66
C ARG A 34 -13.29 -32.74 43.42
N GLU A 35 -14.33 -33.56 43.60
CA GLU A 35 -14.91 -34.34 42.50
C GLU A 35 -15.53 -33.47 41.41
N ASP A 36 -16.00 -32.27 41.77
CA ASP A 36 -16.62 -31.28 40.88
C ASP A 36 -15.61 -30.30 40.25
N GLU A 37 -14.31 -30.56 40.39
CA GLU A 37 -13.24 -29.79 39.76
C GLU A 37 -12.64 -30.52 38.54
N LEU A 38 -12.19 -29.74 37.56
CA LEU A 38 -11.43 -30.22 36.41
C LEU A 38 -9.97 -30.49 36.80
N SER A 39 -9.39 -31.55 36.24
CA SER A 39 -7.93 -31.72 36.22
C SER A 39 -7.43 -31.51 34.79
N PHE A 40 -6.41 -30.67 34.62
CA PHE A 40 -5.86 -30.33 33.32
C PHE A 40 -4.36 -30.03 33.40
N CYS A 41 -3.66 -30.27 32.29
CA CYS A 41 -2.26 -29.90 32.14
C CYS A 41 -2.12 -28.49 31.57
N LYS A 42 -0.95 -27.90 31.74
CA LYS A 42 -0.55 -26.64 31.13
C LYS A 42 -0.74 -26.73 29.61
N HIS A 43 -1.32 -25.67 29.05
CA HIS A 43 -1.76 -25.52 27.67
C HIS A 43 -3.02 -26.33 27.27
N ALA A 44 -3.70 -27.00 28.22
CA ALA A 44 -5.03 -27.55 27.98
C ALA A 44 -6.01 -26.46 27.52
N ILE A 45 -6.88 -26.81 26.56
CA ILE A 45 -7.91 -25.93 26.05
C ILE A 45 -9.24 -26.30 26.68
N ILE A 46 -9.80 -25.41 27.49
CA ILE A 46 -11.07 -25.59 28.19
C ILE A 46 -12.13 -24.77 27.44
N THR A 47 -13.21 -25.43 27.04
CA THR A 47 -14.24 -24.86 26.16
C THR A 47 -15.57 -24.68 26.89
N ASN A 48 -16.51 -23.93 26.30
CA ASN A 48 -17.82 -23.63 26.90
C ASN A 48 -17.69 -23.01 28.31
N VAL A 49 -16.77 -22.06 28.47
CA VAL A 49 -16.45 -21.49 29.79
C VAL A 49 -17.55 -20.54 30.24
N THR A 50 -18.09 -20.81 31.43
CA THR A 50 -19.01 -19.92 32.14
C THR A 50 -18.22 -19.17 33.21
N LYS A 51 -18.07 -17.84 33.03
CA LYS A 51 -17.40 -16.97 34.01
C LYS A 51 -18.34 -16.69 35.18
N LEU A 52 -17.82 -16.84 36.39
CA LEU A 52 -18.54 -16.57 37.63
C LEU A 52 -17.69 -15.64 38.50
N GLU A 53 -18.35 -14.78 39.28
CA GLU A 53 -17.68 -13.93 40.27
C GLU A 53 -17.16 -14.78 41.43
N GLY A 54 -15.92 -14.55 41.88
CA GLY A 54 -15.30 -15.31 42.97
C GLY A 54 -14.07 -16.15 42.60
N GLY A 55 -13.53 -15.96 41.38
CA GLY A 55 -12.23 -16.53 41.00
C GLY A 55 -12.25 -17.98 40.51
N TRP A 56 -13.43 -18.59 40.42
CA TRP A 56 -13.64 -19.95 39.90
C TRP A 56 -14.60 -19.93 38.73
N TRP A 57 -14.24 -20.60 37.64
CA TRP A 57 -15.03 -20.72 36.42
C TRP A 57 -15.44 -22.17 36.18
N ARG A 58 -16.45 -22.39 35.33
CA ARG A 58 -16.87 -23.73 34.89
C ARG A 58 -16.60 -23.92 33.42
N GLY A 59 -16.23 -25.14 33.01
CA GLY A 59 -15.97 -25.44 31.60
C GLY A 59 -15.84 -26.93 31.31
N ASP A 60 -15.58 -27.24 30.04
CA ASP A 60 -15.55 -28.62 29.55
C ASP A 60 -14.11 -29.01 29.18
N TYR A 61 -13.61 -30.11 29.76
CA TYR A 61 -12.29 -30.67 29.47
C TYR A 61 -12.19 -32.14 29.89
N GLY A 62 -11.44 -32.96 29.14
CA GLY A 62 -11.12 -34.35 29.52
C GLY A 62 -12.33 -35.28 29.71
N GLY A 63 -13.44 -35.02 29.00
CA GLY A 63 -14.68 -35.80 29.10
C GLY A 63 -15.62 -35.34 30.23
N LYS A 64 -15.19 -34.45 31.12
CA LYS A 64 -16.03 -33.79 32.12
C LYS A 64 -16.66 -32.51 31.56
N ARG A 65 -17.87 -32.16 31.99
CA ARG A 65 -18.64 -31.02 31.49
C ARG A 65 -19.07 -30.10 32.63
N GLN A 66 -18.85 -28.81 32.46
CA GLN A 66 -19.19 -27.75 33.41
C GLN A 66 -18.64 -27.97 34.83
N ASP A 67 -17.46 -28.58 34.94
CA ASP A 67 -16.74 -28.72 36.22
C ASP A 67 -15.91 -27.47 36.51
N TRP A 68 -15.60 -27.25 37.79
CA TRP A 68 -14.94 -26.05 38.28
C TRP A 68 -13.43 -26.04 38.02
N PHE A 69 -12.89 -24.85 37.78
CA PHE A 69 -11.46 -24.61 37.77
C PHE A 69 -11.12 -23.18 38.19
N PRO A 70 -9.92 -22.94 38.74
CA PRO A 70 -9.50 -21.62 39.17
C PRO A 70 -9.21 -20.72 37.95
N SER A 71 -9.88 -19.57 37.90
CA SER A 71 -9.77 -18.62 36.77
C SER A 71 -8.36 -18.04 36.59
N ASN A 72 -7.58 -17.93 37.66
CA ASN A 72 -6.20 -17.43 37.61
C ASN A 72 -5.18 -18.45 37.07
N TYR A 73 -5.62 -19.69 36.78
CA TYR A 73 -4.79 -20.72 36.16
C TYR A 73 -4.94 -20.79 34.64
N VAL A 74 -5.76 -19.91 34.06
CA VAL A 74 -6.06 -19.90 32.65
C VAL A 74 -5.94 -18.48 32.07
N GLU A 75 -5.67 -18.41 30.78
CA GLU A 75 -5.78 -17.18 29.99
C GLU A 75 -6.93 -17.34 28.99
N GLU A 76 -7.71 -16.28 28.78
CA GLU A 76 -8.73 -16.28 27.73
C GLU A 76 -8.07 -16.30 26.36
N ILE A 77 -8.55 -17.19 25.50
CA ILE A 77 -8.20 -17.16 24.09
C ILE A 77 -9.18 -16.18 23.45
N GLU A 78 -8.73 -14.95 23.21
CA GLU A 78 -9.45 -14.07 22.30
C GLU A 78 -9.62 -14.81 20.97
N PRO A 79 -10.81 -14.84 20.35
CA PRO A 79 -10.93 -15.33 18.99
C PRO A 79 -9.92 -14.55 18.16
N GLN A 80 -8.95 -15.25 17.58
CA GLN A 80 -7.91 -14.64 16.76
C GLN A 80 -8.60 -13.92 15.60
N GLN A 81 -8.89 -12.62 15.75
CA GLN A 81 -8.65 -11.71 14.65
C GLN A 81 -7.14 -11.75 14.49
N GLU A 82 -6.70 -12.44 13.44
CA GLU A 82 -5.31 -12.46 13.00
C GLU A 82 -4.78 -11.03 13.09
N ARG A 83 -3.89 -10.77 14.06
CA ARG A 83 -3.17 -9.51 14.10
C ARG A 83 -2.32 -9.49 12.82
N ASP A 84 -2.57 -8.48 12.01
CA ASP A 84 -1.97 -8.16 10.71
C ASP A 84 -0.44 -7.94 10.81
N ASP A 85 0.32 -9.00 11.04
CA ASP A 85 1.78 -9.02 10.87
C ASP A 85 2.19 -9.99 9.74
N THR A 86 1.28 -10.28 8.81
CA THR A 86 1.71 -10.81 7.50
C THR A 86 2.11 -9.62 6.63
N SER A 87 3.37 -9.57 6.20
CA SER A 87 3.82 -8.59 5.21
C SER A 87 2.83 -8.57 4.05
N SER A 88 2.37 -7.39 3.62
CA SER A 88 1.42 -7.21 2.50
C SER A 88 1.76 -8.00 1.23
N ASP A 89 3.01 -8.44 1.07
CA ASP A 89 3.47 -9.33 0.01
C ASP A 89 2.87 -10.75 0.04
N SER A 90 2.38 -11.22 1.19
CA SER A 90 1.71 -12.53 1.32
C SER A 90 0.20 -12.48 1.04
N MET A 91 -0.39 -11.29 1.03
CA MET A 91 -1.82 -11.09 0.83
C MET A 91 -2.14 -11.03 -0.67
N LEU A 92 -2.94 -11.97 -1.18
CA LEU A 92 -3.27 -12.03 -2.61
C LEU A 92 -4.08 -10.81 -3.08
N LEU A 93 -4.92 -10.25 -2.20
CA LEU A 93 -5.75 -9.06 -2.49
C LEU A 93 -5.11 -7.75 -1.99
N GLY A 94 -3.86 -7.78 -1.52
CA GLY A 94 -3.20 -6.63 -0.92
C GLY A 94 -4.02 -6.00 0.21
N ASN A 95 -4.06 -4.67 0.25
CA ASN A 95 -4.79 -3.91 1.29
C ASN A 95 -6.32 -4.08 1.26
N LEU A 96 -6.88 -4.69 0.20
CA LEU A 96 -8.31 -5.00 0.13
C LEU A 96 -8.67 -6.32 0.83
N GLN A 97 -7.68 -7.12 1.25
CA GLN A 97 -7.92 -8.36 1.94
C GLN A 97 -8.53 -8.10 3.32
N LYS A 98 -9.74 -8.63 3.56
CA LYS A 98 -10.43 -8.54 4.86
C LYS A 98 -10.33 -9.81 5.70
N GLY A 99 -9.84 -10.88 5.10
CA GLY A 99 -9.70 -12.19 5.72
C GLY A 99 -9.32 -13.25 4.70
N SER A 100 -9.02 -14.45 5.20
CA SER A 100 -8.72 -15.63 4.40
C SER A 100 -9.50 -16.84 4.88
N LEU A 101 -9.85 -17.72 3.95
CA LEU A 101 -10.56 -18.98 4.23
C LEU A 101 -9.75 -20.15 3.69
N ASP A 102 -9.33 -21.06 4.56
CA ASP A 102 -8.72 -22.31 4.13
C ASP A 102 -9.78 -23.24 3.56
N VAL A 103 -9.65 -23.58 2.27
CA VAL A 103 -10.59 -24.45 1.55
C VAL A 103 -10.13 -25.90 1.50
N ILE A 104 -8.98 -26.25 2.09
CA ILE A 104 -8.49 -27.64 2.09
C ILE A 104 -9.50 -28.55 2.81
N GLY A 105 -9.97 -29.57 2.10
CA GLY A 105 -10.98 -30.50 2.63
C GLY A 105 -12.36 -29.86 2.87
N ALA A 106 -12.62 -28.67 2.33
CA ALA A 106 -13.91 -28.00 2.48
C ALA A 106 -15.03 -28.77 1.75
N VAL A 107 -16.17 -28.89 2.43
CA VAL A 107 -17.44 -29.33 1.89
C VAL A 107 -18.27 -28.09 1.57
N VAL A 108 -18.87 -28.07 0.39
CA VAL A 108 -19.71 -26.96 -0.09
C VAL A 108 -21.10 -27.47 -0.44
N GLU A 109 -22.10 -26.85 0.16
CA GLU A 109 -23.53 -27.08 -0.08
C GLU A 109 -24.19 -25.83 -0.67
N VAL A 110 -25.10 -26.01 -1.64
CA VAL A 110 -25.90 -24.94 -2.23
C VAL A 110 -27.32 -25.04 -1.68
N VAL A 111 -27.80 -23.95 -1.08
CA VAL A 111 -29.17 -23.85 -0.56
C VAL A 111 -29.88 -22.64 -1.13
N ARG A 112 -31.22 -22.59 -1.01
CA ARG A 112 -31.98 -21.39 -1.36
C ARG A 112 -31.77 -20.33 -0.29
N GLY A 113 -31.47 -19.11 -0.73
CA GLY A 113 -31.19 -17.99 0.15
C GLY A 113 -32.46 -17.39 0.79
N HIS A 114 -32.24 -16.56 1.81
CA HIS A 114 -33.26 -15.78 2.49
C HIS A 114 -32.87 -14.28 2.48
N GLY A 115 -33.83 -13.37 2.65
CA GLY A 115 -33.53 -11.95 2.87
C GLY A 115 -33.02 -11.16 1.66
N GLY A 116 -33.49 -11.48 0.45
CA GLY A 116 -33.16 -10.72 -0.78
C GLY A 116 -32.03 -11.31 -1.63
N VAL A 117 -31.46 -12.43 -1.19
CA VAL A 117 -30.51 -13.24 -1.97
C VAL A 117 -31.20 -14.55 -2.36
N GLU A 118 -31.15 -14.93 -3.65
CA GLU A 118 -31.85 -16.12 -4.15
C GLU A 118 -31.17 -17.44 -3.79
N TRP A 119 -29.83 -17.47 -3.77
CA TRP A 119 -29.04 -18.67 -3.53
C TRP A 119 -27.91 -18.41 -2.54
N GLU A 120 -27.54 -19.44 -1.78
CA GLU A 120 -26.51 -19.35 -0.75
C GLU A 120 -25.59 -20.57 -0.81
N LEU A 121 -24.30 -20.32 -0.65
CA LEU A 121 -23.24 -21.31 -0.55
C LEU A 121 -22.84 -21.45 0.92
N LYS A 122 -22.89 -22.68 1.43
CA LYS A 122 -22.43 -23.03 2.78
C LYS A 122 -21.12 -23.78 2.68
N ILE A 123 -20.04 -23.15 3.13
CA ILE A 123 -18.68 -23.67 3.05
C ILE A 123 -18.21 -24.06 4.45
N GLN A 124 -17.80 -25.31 4.63
CA GLN A 124 -17.33 -25.83 5.90
C GLN A 124 -16.12 -26.74 5.69
N ASN A 125 -15.02 -26.49 6.41
CA ASN A 125 -13.88 -27.41 6.48
C ASN A 125 -13.83 -28.06 7.88
N PRO A 126 -13.04 -29.14 8.07
CA PRO A 126 -12.95 -29.84 9.35
C PRO A 126 -12.40 -29.00 10.51
N ASN A 127 -11.68 -27.91 10.20
CA ASN A 127 -11.00 -27.05 11.18
C ASN A 127 -11.82 -25.79 11.52
N MET A 128 -12.92 -25.52 10.80
CA MET A 128 -13.79 -24.36 10.98
C MET A 128 -14.76 -24.61 12.14
N CYS A 129 -14.81 -23.68 13.10
CA CYS A 129 -15.79 -23.72 14.18
C CYS A 129 -17.19 -23.26 13.74
N THR A 130 -17.30 -22.52 12.63
CA THR A 130 -18.55 -21.97 12.09
C THR A 130 -18.60 -22.15 10.59
N VAL A 131 -19.81 -22.33 10.04
CA VAL A 131 -20.03 -22.42 8.59
C VAL A 131 -19.88 -21.02 7.98
N PHE A 132 -19.13 -20.92 6.89
CA PHE A 132 -19.02 -19.67 6.14
C PHE A 132 -20.11 -19.63 5.06
N GLU A 133 -21.00 -18.65 5.17
CA GLU A 133 -22.19 -18.52 4.32
C GLU A 133 -22.00 -17.37 3.31
N VAL A 134 -22.22 -17.64 2.03
CA VAL A 134 -22.03 -16.68 0.94
C VAL A 134 -23.26 -16.60 0.06
N GLY A 135 -23.85 -15.41 -0.05
CA GLY A 135 -24.96 -15.13 -0.94
C GLY A 135 -24.52 -15.02 -2.41
N VAL A 136 -25.26 -15.65 -3.32
CA VAL A 136 -25.03 -15.63 -4.77
C VAL A 136 -26.34 -15.28 -5.52
N PRO A 137 -26.26 -14.47 -6.58
CA PRO A 137 -27.45 -13.93 -7.23
C PRO A 137 -28.18 -14.96 -8.10
N THR A 138 -27.51 -16.02 -8.57
CA THR A 138 -28.11 -17.03 -9.46
C THR A 138 -27.66 -18.44 -9.09
N HIS A 139 -28.50 -19.43 -9.42
CA HIS A 139 -28.18 -20.85 -9.20
C HIS A 139 -26.97 -21.31 -10.01
N GLU A 140 -26.81 -20.80 -11.23
CA GLU A 140 -25.70 -21.14 -12.12
C GLU A 140 -24.36 -20.71 -11.53
N GLN A 141 -24.28 -19.46 -11.02
CA GLN A 141 -23.08 -19.00 -10.31
C GLN A 141 -22.84 -19.79 -9.03
N ALA A 142 -23.88 -20.19 -8.30
CA ALA A 142 -23.73 -21.03 -7.12
C ALA A 142 -23.09 -22.39 -7.47
N LEU A 143 -23.54 -23.02 -8.55
CA LEU A 143 -22.96 -24.28 -9.04
C LEU A 143 -21.52 -24.11 -9.53
N GLU A 144 -21.23 -23.03 -10.25
CA GLU A 144 -19.87 -22.70 -10.73
C GLU A 144 -18.90 -22.53 -9.55
N TRP A 145 -19.25 -21.70 -8.57
CA TRP A 145 -18.44 -21.49 -7.36
C TRP A 145 -18.30 -22.77 -6.54
N MET A 146 -19.37 -23.54 -6.36
CA MET A 146 -19.31 -24.83 -5.66
C MET A 146 -18.32 -25.79 -6.36
N ALA A 147 -18.38 -25.89 -7.68
CA ALA A 147 -17.47 -26.74 -8.45
C ALA A 147 -16.02 -26.27 -8.32
N ALA A 148 -15.76 -24.97 -8.48
CA ALA A 148 -14.43 -24.38 -8.36
C ALA A 148 -13.82 -24.58 -6.96
N ILE A 149 -14.61 -24.40 -5.90
CA ILE A 149 -14.15 -24.60 -4.52
C ILE A 149 -13.87 -26.09 -4.25
N LYS A 150 -14.77 -27.00 -4.65
CA LYS A 150 -14.58 -28.45 -4.49
C LYS A 150 -13.35 -28.96 -5.22
N GLU A 151 -13.13 -28.51 -6.45
CA GLU A 151 -11.95 -28.86 -7.22
C GLU A 151 -10.67 -28.33 -6.57
N THR A 152 -10.69 -27.07 -6.10
CA THR A 152 -9.55 -26.44 -5.44
C THR A 152 -9.22 -27.12 -4.10
N ALA A 153 -10.24 -27.48 -3.32
CA ALA A 153 -10.11 -28.21 -2.06
C ALA A 153 -9.40 -29.56 -2.21
N GLN A 154 -9.45 -30.16 -3.40
CA GLN A 154 -8.85 -31.46 -3.71
C GLN A 154 -7.51 -31.35 -4.45
N ASN A 155 -7.34 -30.36 -5.34
CA ASN A 155 -6.27 -30.36 -6.37
C ASN A 155 -5.42 -29.08 -6.47
N ALA A 156 -5.48 -28.16 -5.49
CA ALA A 156 -4.86 -26.83 -5.59
C ALA A 156 -3.39 -26.81 -6.06
N SER A 157 -2.54 -27.71 -5.55
CA SER A 157 -1.10 -27.74 -5.87
C SER A 157 -0.79 -28.27 -7.29
N VAL A 158 -1.64 -29.17 -7.80
CA VAL A 158 -1.48 -29.76 -9.14
C VAL A 158 -1.85 -28.75 -10.22
N ARG A 159 -2.88 -27.92 -10.00
CA ARG A 159 -3.37 -26.94 -10.98
C ARG A 159 -2.41 -25.79 -11.21
N ASP A 160 -1.77 -25.26 -10.15
CA ASP A 160 -0.76 -24.21 -10.29
C ASP A 160 0.44 -24.66 -11.13
N SER A 161 0.85 -25.93 -10.96
CA SER A 161 1.93 -26.53 -11.76
C SER A 161 1.52 -26.70 -13.23
N GLN A 162 0.31 -27.20 -13.51
CA GLN A 162 -0.20 -27.39 -14.87
C GLN A 162 -0.40 -26.09 -15.63
N ASN A 163 -0.90 -25.03 -14.99
CA ASN A 163 -1.07 -23.72 -15.63
C ASN A 163 0.28 -23.14 -16.08
N LYS A 164 1.32 -23.25 -15.25
CA LYS A 164 2.68 -22.82 -15.59
C LYS A 164 3.27 -23.61 -16.76
N GLU A 165 2.96 -24.91 -16.86
CA GLU A 165 3.38 -25.74 -17.99
C GLU A 165 2.64 -25.39 -19.29
N MET A 166 1.33 -25.14 -19.19
CA MET A 166 0.50 -24.76 -20.34
C MET A 166 0.94 -23.41 -20.92
N GLU A 167 1.20 -22.39 -20.09
CA GLU A 167 1.73 -21.10 -20.54
C GLU A 167 3.08 -21.24 -21.27
N ARG A 168 3.93 -22.17 -20.83
CA ARG A 168 5.23 -22.45 -21.48
C ARG A 168 5.09 -23.18 -22.82
N ALA A 169 3.99 -23.91 -23.01
CA ALA A 169 3.74 -24.71 -24.22
C ALA A 169 3.12 -23.91 -25.37
N TRP A 170 2.58 -22.71 -25.10
CA TRP A 170 1.95 -21.88 -26.12
C TRP A 170 2.99 -21.34 -27.11
N ARG A 171 2.86 -21.73 -28.38
CA ARG A 171 3.73 -21.26 -29.45
C ARG A 171 3.24 -19.92 -29.97
N ILE A 172 4.16 -18.96 -30.09
CA ILE A 172 3.88 -17.64 -30.65
C ILE A 172 3.75 -17.77 -32.18
N ALA A 173 2.69 -17.19 -32.75
CA ALA A 173 2.50 -17.14 -34.20
C ALA A 173 3.64 -16.37 -34.88
N LYS A 174 4.11 -16.85 -36.05
CA LYS A 174 5.27 -16.26 -36.74
C LYS A 174 4.99 -14.80 -37.13
N GLU A 175 3.79 -14.53 -37.61
CA GLU A 175 3.32 -13.21 -38.04
C GLU A 175 3.41 -12.17 -36.91
N MET A 176 3.16 -12.59 -35.66
CA MET A 176 3.33 -11.73 -34.49
C MET A 176 4.80 -11.56 -34.14
N SER A 177 5.60 -12.63 -34.23
CA SER A 177 7.04 -12.59 -33.96
C SER A 177 7.79 -11.69 -34.94
N ASP A 178 7.39 -11.67 -36.21
CA ASP A 178 8.03 -10.88 -37.27
C ASP A 178 7.85 -9.36 -37.07
N LEU A 179 6.88 -8.92 -36.25
CA LEU A 179 6.68 -7.51 -35.89
C LEU A 179 7.65 -7.01 -34.80
N ILE A 180 8.37 -7.90 -34.11
CA ILE A 180 9.20 -7.56 -32.95
C ILE A 180 10.63 -7.26 -33.39
N ILE A 181 10.94 -5.97 -33.56
CA ILE A 181 12.27 -5.50 -34.01
C ILE A 181 13.17 -5.09 -32.84
N TYR A 182 12.80 -4.05 -32.09
CA TYR A 182 13.67 -3.41 -31.08
C TYR A 182 13.39 -3.80 -29.64
N CYS A 183 12.15 -4.21 -29.33
CA CYS A 183 11.71 -4.56 -27.98
C CYS A 183 11.53 -6.07 -27.85
N ARG A 184 12.59 -6.85 -28.16
CA ARG A 184 12.54 -8.30 -28.02
C ARG A 184 12.51 -8.68 -26.55
N SER A 185 11.36 -9.16 -26.07
CA SER A 185 11.20 -9.63 -24.70
C SER A 185 12.04 -10.88 -24.47
N VAL A 186 12.98 -10.81 -23.52
CA VAL A 186 13.82 -11.94 -23.11
C VAL A 186 13.81 -12.08 -21.58
N PRO A 187 13.94 -13.32 -21.05
CA PRO A 187 14.13 -13.54 -19.63
C PRO A 187 15.40 -12.81 -19.15
N PHE A 188 15.25 -12.03 -18.08
CA PHE A 188 16.40 -11.39 -17.45
C PHE A 188 17.29 -12.44 -16.78
N ASN A 189 18.56 -12.51 -17.20
CA ASN A 189 19.58 -13.38 -16.62
C ASN A 189 20.88 -12.58 -16.49
N ILE A 190 21.29 -12.32 -15.25
CA ILE A 190 22.45 -11.47 -14.95
C ILE A 190 23.76 -12.12 -15.39
N ASP A 191 23.91 -13.44 -15.21
CA ASP A 191 25.13 -14.17 -15.56
C ASP A 191 25.35 -14.18 -17.07
N ARG A 192 24.27 -14.39 -17.84
CA ARG A 192 24.28 -14.30 -19.31
C ARG A 192 24.76 -12.92 -19.76
N LEU A 193 24.24 -11.86 -19.14
CA LEU A 193 24.60 -10.48 -19.49
C LEU A 193 26.05 -10.14 -19.10
N LYS A 194 26.53 -10.64 -17.96
CA LYS A 194 27.94 -10.51 -17.54
C LYS A 194 28.90 -11.21 -18.53
N GLN A 195 28.49 -12.34 -19.11
CA GLN A 195 29.32 -13.12 -20.05
C GLN A 195 29.22 -12.66 -21.51
N LYS A 196 28.01 -12.40 -22.02
CA LYS A 196 27.75 -12.13 -23.45
C LYS A 196 27.54 -10.65 -23.76
N GLY A 197 27.48 -9.79 -22.74
CA GLY A 197 27.21 -8.37 -22.88
C GLY A 197 25.73 -8.05 -23.12
N PHE A 198 25.49 -6.78 -23.47
CA PHE A 198 24.16 -6.21 -23.69
C PHE A 198 23.77 -6.25 -25.17
N ILE A 199 22.49 -6.50 -25.44
CA ILE A 199 21.93 -6.47 -26.81
C ILE A 199 20.83 -5.42 -26.84
N CYS A 200 21.04 -4.30 -27.53
CA CYS A 200 20.15 -3.14 -27.50
C CYS A 200 18.72 -3.40 -28.02
N THR A 201 18.53 -4.44 -28.83
CA THR A 201 17.20 -4.88 -29.33
C THR A 201 16.49 -5.85 -28.37
N GLU A 202 17.11 -6.20 -27.24
CA GLU A 202 16.52 -7.04 -26.20
C GLU A 202 16.09 -6.18 -25.01
N MET A 203 14.98 -6.58 -24.38
CA MET A 203 14.50 -5.96 -23.14
C MET A 203 13.93 -7.00 -22.18
N SER A 204 13.86 -6.63 -20.91
CA SER A 204 13.22 -7.44 -19.88
C SER A 204 12.18 -6.64 -19.10
N SER A 205 11.13 -7.32 -18.65
CA SER A 205 10.11 -6.74 -17.77
C SER A 205 10.27 -7.25 -16.34
N PHE A 206 10.01 -6.39 -15.36
CA PHE A 206 10.17 -6.68 -13.94
C PHE A 206 8.91 -6.26 -13.17
N PRO A 207 8.33 -7.12 -12.31
CA PRO A 207 7.42 -6.63 -11.29
C PRO A 207 8.18 -5.71 -10.32
N GLU A 208 7.49 -4.73 -9.72
CA GLU A 208 8.08 -3.75 -8.79
C GLU A 208 8.98 -4.41 -7.73
N THR A 209 8.53 -5.53 -7.13
CA THR A 209 9.25 -6.26 -6.08
C THR A 209 10.58 -6.86 -6.57
N LYS A 210 10.68 -7.25 -7.85
CA LYS A 210 11.93 -7.74 -8.44
C LYS A 210 12.87 -6.57 -8.75
N ALA A 211 12.33 -5.45 -9.22
CA ALA A 211 13.11 -4.23 -9.46
C ALA A 211 13.69 -3.70 -8.13
N GLU A 212 12.88 -3.62 -7.08
CA GLU A 212 13.30 -3.22 -5.72
C GLU A 212 14.43 -4.12 -5.18
N LYS A 213 14.32 -5.44 -5.35
CA LYS A 213 15.40 -6.37 -4.97
C LYS A 213 16.71 -6.07 -5.71
N LEU A 214 16.65 -5.80 -7.01
CA LEU A 214 17.84 -5.45 -7.80
C LEU A 214 18.46 -4.11 -7.36
N ILE A 215 17.62 -3.16 -6.90
CA ILE A 215 18.06 -1.87 -6.37
C ILE A 215 18.73 -2.04 -5.00
N CYS A 216 18.14 -2.84 -4.10
CA CYS A 216 18.61 -2.95 -2.71
C CYS A 216 19.77 -3.96 -2.51
N GLN A 217 19.89 -5.01 -3.33
CA GLN A 217 20.83 -6.12 -3.09
C GLN A 217 22.21 -5.94 -3.76
N GLN A 218 22.76 -4.72 -3.78
CA GLN A 218 24.10 -4.38 -4.34
C GLN A 218 24.27 -4.55 -5.86
N GLU A 219 23.24 -4.96 -6.61
CA GLU A 219 23.29 -5.02 -8.08
C GLU A 219 22.84 -3.70 -8.75
N VAL A 220 22.67 -2.63 -7.97
CA VAL A 220 22.23 -1.30 -8.45
C VAL A 220 23.14 -0.76 -9.56
N LYS A 221 24.46 -0.89 -9.39
CA LYS A 221 25.45 -0.45 -10.39
C LYS A 221 25.33 -1.24 -11.69
N PHE A 222 25.09 -2.55 -11.58
CA PHE A 222 24.83 -3.38 -12.76
C PHE A 222 23.53 -2.96 -13.44
N PHE A 223 22.47 -2.67 -12.66
CA PHE A 223 21.17 -2.28 -13.19
C PHE A 223 21.21 -0.91 -13.89
N VAL A 224 21.95 0.06 -13.34
CA VAL A 224 22.28 1.32 -14.01
C VAL A 224 23.00 1.07 -15.34
N LYS A 225 24.07 0.26 -15.33
CA LYS A 225 24.83 -0.08 -16.54
C LYS A 225 23.96 -0.78 -17.59
N TYR A 226 23.07 -1.67 -17.16
CA TYR A 226 22.09 -2.31 -18.02
C TYR A 226 21.19 -1.28 -18.72
N HIS A 227 20.66 -0.29 -17.99
CA HIS A 227 19.82 0.76 -18.59
C HIS A 227 20.57 1.76 -19.46
N GLN A 228 21.90 1.81 -19.41
CA GLN A 228 22.69 2.58 -20.38
C GLN A 228 22.65 1.94 -21.79
N HIS A 229 22.37 0.63 -21.88
CA HIS A 229 22.47 -0.14 -23.12
C HIS A 229 21.14 -0.79 -23.57
N GLN A 230 20.22 -1.06 -22.64
CA GLN A 230 18.97 -1.78 -22.90
C GLN A 230 17.76 -1.13 -22.20
N PHE A 231 16.57 -1.46 -22.70
CA PHE A 231 15.31 -1.06 -22.07
C PHE A 231 14.89 -2.06 -20.99
N SER A 232 14.24 -1.55 -19.95
CA SER A 232 13.37 -2.36 -19.10
C SER A 232 12.00 -1.74 -18.95
N ARG A 233 11.02 -2.61 -18.63
CA ARG A 233 9.70 -2.21 -18.15
C ARG A 233 9.49 -2.67 -16.72
N VAL A 234 9.20 -1.73 -15.83
CA VAL A 234 8.77 -2.03 -14.46
C VAL A 234 7.27 -1.82 -14.34
N TYR A 235 6.56 -2.70 -13.65
CA TYR A 235 5.11 -2.64 -13.51
C TYR A 235 4.63 -3.03 -12.10
N PRO A 236 3.43 -2.56 -11.69
CA PRO A 236 2.91 -2.82 -10.35
C PRO A 236 2.75 -4.31 -10.06
N LYS A 237 2.95 -4.73 -8.81
CA LYS A 237 2.74 -6.13 -8.40
C LYS A 237 1.26 -6.52 -8.52
N GLY A 238 0.98 -7.80 -8.79
CA GLY A 238 -0.39 -8.31 -9.00
C GLY A 238 -1.32 -8.14 -7.79
N GLN A 239 -0.76 -8.05 -6.57
CA GLN A 239 -1.49 -7.83 -5.33
C GLN A 239 -2.11 -6.42 -5.23
N ARG A 240 -1.72 -5.46 -6.10
CA ARG A 240 -2.32 -4.12 -6.16
C ARG A 240 -3.63 -4.15 -6.95
N ILE A 241 -4.59 -4.91 -6.46
CA ILE A 241 -5.92 -5.05 -7.07
C ILE A 241 -6.70 -3.74 -7.00
N ASP A 242 -6.42 -2.92 -5.98
CA ASP A 242 -6.90 -1.55 -5.85
C ASP A 242 -6.33 -0.59 -6.92
N SER A 243 -5.46 -1.08 -7.80
CA SER A 243 -4.74 -0.29 -8.80
C SER A 243 -3.85 0.81 -8.20
N SER A 244 -3.43 0.69 -6.94
CA SER A 244 -2.42 1.58 -6.36
C SER A 244 -1.11 1.53 -7.15
N ASN A 245 -0.29 2.58 -7.04
CA ASN A 245 1.03 2.62 -7.67
C ASN A 245 2.18 2.52 -6.66
N TYR A 246 3.31 2.00 -7.12
CA TYR A 246 4.60 2.10 -6.43
C TYR A 246 5.24 3.47 -6.66
N ASN A 247 6.23 3.81 -5.85
CA ASN A 247 7.02 5.03 -6.06
C ASN A 247 7.92 4.88 -7.29
N PRO A 248 7.73 5.68 -8.36
CA PRO A 248 8.51 5.53 -9.59
C PRO A 248 9.95 6.07 -9.47
N VAL A 249 10.25 6.90 -8.47
CA VAL A 249 11.52 7.65 -8.37
C VAL A 249 12.75 6.75 -8.20
N PRO A 250 12.78 5.77 -7.28
CA PRO A 250 13.92 4.85 -7.17
C PRO A 250 14.18 4.10 -8.48
N VAL A 251 13.12 3.71 -9.19
CA VAL A 251 13.22 3.01 -10.46
C VAL A 251 13.79 3.93 -11.56
N TRP A 252 13.31 5.17 -11.67
CA TRP A 252 13.90 6.16 -12.57
C TRP A 252 15.35 6.49 -12.23
N ASN A 253 15.73 6.55 -10.96
CA ASN A 253 17.10 6.84 -10.52
C ASN A 253 18.09 5.75 -10.95
N THR A 254 17.62 4.53 -11.23
CA THR A 254 18.44 3.47 -11.87
C THR A 254 18.49 3.54 -13.40
N GLY A 255 17.78 4.48 -14.01
CA GLY A 255 17.75 4.66 -15.46
C GLY A 255 16.67 3.87 -16.19
N CYS A 256 15.82 3.13 -15.50
CA CYS A 256 14.68 2.44 -16.12
C CYS A 256 13.78 3.44 -16.87
N GLN A 257 13.40 3.09 -18.09
CA GLN A 257 12.72 3.99 -19.01
C GLN A 257 11.20 3.78 -19.01
N MET A 258 10.73 2.53 -18.98
CA MET A 258 9.30 2.20 -19.04
C MET A 258 8.77 1.87 -17.64
N VAL A 259 8.63 2.89 -16.80
CA VAL A 259 8.07 2.77 -15.46
C VAL A 259 6.54 2.86 -15.58
N ALA A 260 5.89 1.71 -15.73
CA ALA A 260 4.46 1.63 -15.94
C ALA A 260 3.71 1.85 -14.63
N LEU A 261 2.69 2.72 -14.68
CA LEU A 261 1.81 3.08 -13.59
C LEU A 261 0.35 2.94 -14.03
N ASN A 262 -0.55 2.75 -13.07
CA ASN A 262 -2.00 2.74 -13.22
C ASN A 262 -2.51 4.18 -13.34
N TYR A 263 -2.74 4.65 -14.57
CA TYR A 263 -3.14 6.03 -14.86
C TYR A 263 -4.52 6.41 -14.30
N GLN A 264 -5.39 5.42 -14.07
CA GLN A 264 -6.72 5.62 -13.50
C GLN A 264 -6.70 6.02 -12.01
N THR A 265 -5.55 5.88 -11.33
CA THR A 265 -5.43 6.08 -9.89
C THR A 265 -4.83 7.47 -9.58
N PRO A 266 -5.55 8.36 -8.88
CA PRO A 266 -5.13 9.74 -8.59
C PRO A 266 -4.13 9.84 -7.42
N ASP A 267 -3.14 8.96 -7.37
CA ASP A 267 -2.18 8.89 -6.27
C ASP A 267 -0.93 9.76 -6.47
N LYS A 268 -0.09 9.83 -5.42
CA LYS A 268 1.16 10.61 -5.44
C LYS A 268 2.08 10.18 -6.58
N ALA A 269 2.17 8.89 -6.91
CA ALA A 269 3.03 8.39 -7.99
C ALA A 269 2.59 8.93 -9.35
N MET A 270 1.29 8.89 -9.66
CA MET A 270 0.77 9.46 -10.90
C MET A 270 0.95 10.97 -10.98
N GLN A 271 0.83 11.68 -9.86
CA GLN A 271 1.07 13.12 -9.79
C GLN A 271 2.54 13.48 -10.06
N ILE A 272 3.49 12.68 -9.57
CA ILE A 272 4.92 12.81 -9.90
C ILE A 272 5.16 12.48 -11.38
N ASN A 273 4.51 11.45 -11.92
CA ASN A 273 4.62 11.10 -13.34
C ASN A 273 4.17 12.24 -14.25
N HIS A 274 3.00 12.82 -14.01
CA HIS A 274 2.53 14.01 -14.74
C HIS A 274 3.46 15.21 -14.58
N CYS A 275 4.11 15.36 -13.42
CA CYS A 275 5.10 16.41 -13.20
C CYS A 275 6.37 16.20 -14.04
N LYS A 276 6.97 15.01 -13.95
CA LYS A 276 8.20 14.66 -14.66
C LYS A 276 8.04 14.87 -16.16
N PHE A 277 6.98 14.32 -16.74
CA PHE A 277 6.73 14.40 -18.19
C PHE A 277 6.20 15.75 -18.68
N ARG A 278 6.02 16.76 -17.82
CA ARG A 278 5.87 18.16 -18.28
C ARG A 278 7.13 18.75 -18.85
N LEU A 279 8.28 18.22 -18.45
CA LEU A 279 9.54 18.55 -19.08
C LEU A 279 9.48 18.16 -20.56
N ASN A 280 10.25 18.88 -21.37
CA ASN A 280 10.32 18.63 -22.81
C ASN A 280 8.95 18.72 -23.52
N GLY A 281 8.08 19.63 -23.06
CA GLY A 281 6.84 19.97 -23.77
C GLY A 281 5.77 18.87 -23.77
N ASN A 282 5.69 18.03 -22.73
CA ASN A 282 4.71 16.94 -22.62
C ASN A 282 4.83 15.85 -23.71
N CYS A 283 6.00 15.69 -24.35
CA CYS A 283 6.12 14.74 -25.46
C CYS A 283 6.22 13.26 -25.04
N GLY A 284 6.25 12.97 -23.73
CA GLY A 284 6.40 11.61 -23.19
C GLY A 284 7.83 11.09 -23.13
N TYR A 285 8.83 11.90 -23.53
CA TYR A 285 10.25 11.53 -23.51
C TYR A 285 11.10 12.63 -22.88
N ILE A 286 11.99 12.23 -21.98
CA ILE A 286 12.93 13.13 -21.30
C ILE A 286 14.31 12.50 -21.37
N LEU A 287 15.30 13.28 -21.79
CA LEU A 287 16.68 12.84 -21.76
C LEU A 287 17.12 12.63 -20.30
N ARG A 288 17.72 11.48 -20.02
CA ARG A 288 18.30 11.22 -18.70
C ARG A 288 19.52 12.12 -18.48
N PRO A 289 19.78 12.59 -17.25
CA PRO A 289 20.98 13.35 -16.93
C PRO A 289 22.29 12.65 -17.32
N ASP A 290 23.28 13.43 -17.78
CA ASP A 290 24.59 12.93 -18.22
C ASP A 290 25.31 12.13 -17.12
N ILE A 291 25.10 12.51 -15.85
CA ILE A 291 25.70 11.81 -14.71
C ILE A 291 25.29 10.33 -14.65
N MET A 292 24.08 9.97 -15.12
CA MET A 292 23.62 8.59 -15.12
C MET A 292 24.37 7.69 -16.11
N PHE A 293 25.16 8.27 -17.01
CA PHE A 293 25.99 7.56 -17.98
C PHE A 293 27.44 7.40 -17.53
N ARG A 294 27.84 7.98 -16.38
CA ARG A 294 29.17 7.77 -15.80
C ARG A 294 29.29 6.36 -15.21
N SER A 295 30.51 5.82 -15.24
CA SER A 295 30.81 4.48 -14.70
C SER A 295 30.80 4.42 -13.18
N ASP A 296 30.98 5.56 -12.51
CA ASP A 296 31.03 5.69 -11.06
C ASP A 296 29.69 6.13 -10.45
N PHE A 297 28.66 6.38 -11.26
CA PHE A 297 27.34 6.77 -10.77
C PHE A 297 26.68 5.65 -9.96
N ASP A 298 26.23 6.02 -8.76
CA ASP A 298 25.43 5.20 -7.88
C ASP A 298 24.28 6.06 -7.33
N PRO A 299 23.02 5.71 -7.64
CA PRO A 299 21.89 6.53 -7.20
C PRO A 299 21.71 6.58 -5.69
N THR A 300 22.37 5.70 -4.93
CA THR A 300 22.31 5.63 -3.46
C THR A 300 23.48 6.35 -2.77
N ASP A 301 24.55 6.69 -3.51
CA ASP A 301 25.74 7.33 -2.95
C ASP A 301 25.83 8.80 -3.40
N PRO A 302 25.55 9.79 -2.53
CA PRO A 302 25.67 11.20 -2.88
C PRO A 302 27.10 11.64 -3.20
N ASN A 303 28.13 10.84 -2.85
CA ASN A 303 29.52 11.15 -3.15
C ASN A 303 29.87 10.94 -4.63
N CYS A 304 29.08 10.18 -5.40
CA CYS A 304 29.31 10.04 -6.84
C CYS A 304 28.91 11.30 -7.65
N LEU A 305 28.20 12.25 -7.02
CA LEU A 305 27.64 13.45 -7.64
C LEU A 305 28.67 14.61 -7.81
N VAL A 306 29.95 14.29 -7.98
CA VAL A 306 30.99 15.30 -8.18
C VAL A 306 30.76 16.06 -9.48
N GLY A 307 30.81 17.39 -9.42
CA GLY A 307 30.53 18.28 -10.55
C GLY A 307 29.04 18.55 -10.79
N VAL A 308 28.13 17.96 -10.00
CA VAL A 308 26.71 18.32 -10.05
C VAL A 308 26.50 19.66 -9.36
N GLN A 309 25.69 20.52 -10.00
CA GLN A 309 25.21 21.76 -9.40
C GLN A 309 24.09 21.43 -8.41
N MET A 310 24.40 21.52 -7.12
CA MET A 310 23.47 21.40 -6.01
C MET A 310 22.63 22.67 -5.90
N ALA A 311 21.44 22.56 -5.29
CA ALA A 311 20.54 23.69 -5.07
C ALA A 311 20.12 23.76 -3.59
N SER A 312 20.25 24.93 -2.98
CA SER A 312 19.59 25.27 -1.72
C SER A 312 18.38 26.14 -2.03
N ILE A 313 17.20 25.70 -1.58
CA ILE A 313 15.92 26.38 -1.82
C ILE A 313 15.41 26.94 -0.50
N VAL A 314 15.39 28.26 -0.38
CA VAL A 314 14.68 28.96 0.70
C VAL A 314 13.26 29.27 0.22
N LEU A 315 12.30 28.53 0.76
CA LEU A 315 10.89 28.63 0.42
C LEU A 315 10.11 29.26 1.56
N ARG A 316 9.32 30.30 1.24
CA ARG A 316 8.31 30.83 2.15
C ARG A 316 6.91 30.62 1.58
N VAL A 317 6.08 29.88 2.30
CA VAL A 317 4.66 29.69 2.02
C VAL A 317 3.89 30.84 2.66
N ILE A 318 3.41 31.77 1.85
CA ILE A 318 2.86 33.05 2.35
C ILE A 318 1.37 32.92 2.58
N ALA A 319 0.61 32.60 1.54
CA ALA A 319 -0.85 32.63 1.57
C ALA A 319 -1.46 31.69 0.54
N GLY A 320 -2.76 31.42 0.67
CA GLY A 320 -3.57 30.64 -0.27
C GLY A 320 -4.75 31.45 -0.77
N ARG A 321 -5.34 31.01 -1.88
CA ARG A 321 -6.60 31.55 -2.41
C ARG A 321 -7.47 30.41 -2.92
N HIS A 322 -8.78 30.52 -2.68
CA HIS A 322 -9.80 29.61 -3.23
C HIS A 322 -9.51 28.13 -2.93
N LEU A 323 -9.19 27.82 -1.68
CA LEU A 323 -8.95 26.47 -1.19
C LEU A 323 -10.27 25.90 -0.66
N THR A 324 -10.98 25.17 -1.51
CA THR A 324 -12.29 24.60 -1.18
C THR A 324 -12.14 23.18 -0.68
N ARG A 325 -12.75 22.87 0.48
CA ARG A 325 -12.88 21.49 0.93
C ARG A 325 -13.97 20.75 0.17
N SER A 326 -13.86 19.42 0.13
CA SER A 326 -14.95 18.54 -0.29
C SER A 326 -15.94 18.42 0.88
N GLY A 327 -17.14 19.00 0.78
CA GLY A 327 -18.21 18.86 1.78
C GLY A 327 -18.79 20.17 2.29
N ARG A 328 -19.48 20.10 3.44
CA ARG A 328 -20.07 21.28 4.12
C ARG A 328 -19.06 21.91 5.08
N GLY A 329 -19.16 23.22 5.27
CA GLY A 329 -18.32 23.98 6.20
C GLY A 329 -17.20 24.75 5.51
N MET A 330 -16.47 25.52 6.31
CA MET A 330 -15.27 26.23 5.86
C MET A 330 -14.07 25.27 5.95
N ALA A 331 -13.10 25.43 5.05
CA ALA A 331 -11.86 24.68 5.13
C ALA A 331 -10.94 25.30 6.18
N SER A 332 -10.21 24.47 6.90
CA SER A 332 -9.11 24.82 7.79
C SER A 332 -7.78 24.37 7.16
N PRO A 333 -7.29 25.06 6.11
CA PRO A 333 -6.21 24.54 5.30
C PRO A 333 -4.85 24.64 5.99
N PHE A 334 -4.00 23.66 5.70
CA PHE A 334 -2.55 23.72 5.89
C PHE A 334 -1.83 23.23 4.62
N VAL A 335 -0.56 23.61 4.50
CA VAL A 335 0.28 23.26 3.35
C VAL A 335 1.42 22.39 3.80
N GLU A 336 1.59 21.28 3.10
CA GLU A 336 2.76 20.44 3.19
C GLU A 336 3.64 20.65 1.96
N VAL A 337 4.94 20.87 2.19
CA VAL A 337 5.94 20.94 1.13
C VAL A 337 7.03 19.93 1.40
N GLU A 338 7.29 19.08 0.41
CA GLU A 338 8.32 18.05 0.45
C GLU A 338 9.17 18.06 -0.82
N VAL A 339 10.43 17.68 -0.68
CA VAL A 339 11.29 17.30 -1.80
C VAL A 339 11.11 15.80 -2.07
N ILE A 340 10.94 15.44 -3.33
CA ILE A 340 10.85 14.06 -3.79
C ILE A 340 12.06 13.81 -4.68
N GLY A 341 12.90 12.85 -4.34
CA GLY A 341 14.14 12.57 -5.06
C GLY A 341 14.77 11.27 -4.58
N ALA A 342 16.10 11.22 -4.61
CA ALA A 342 16.86 10.16 -3.93
C ALA A 342 16.79 10.35 -2.41
N ASP A 343 17.03 9.29 -1.64
CA ASP A 343 16.85 9.29 -0.17
C ASP A 343 17.68 10.37 0.54
N TYR A 344 18.85 10.74 -0.01
CA TYR A 344 19.70 11.81 0.52
C TYR A 344 19.15 13.23 0.28
N ASP A 345 18.14 13.41 -0.58
CA ASP A 345 17.47 14.70 -0.86
C ASP A 345 16.13 14.85 -0.10
N THR A 346 15.57 13.77 0.46
CA THR A 346 14.18 13.73 0.97
C THR A 346 14.01 13.93 2.48
N SER A 347 14.98 14.52 3.16
CA SER A 347 15.02 14.56 4.63
C SER A 347 14.14 15.65 5.27
N VAL A 348 13.86 16.74 4.55
CA VAL A 348 13.13 17.90 5.09
C VAL A 348 11.73 17.97 4.50
N LYS A 349 10.74 18.15 5.39
CA LYS A 349 9.34 18.44 5.05
C LYS A 349 8.88 19.67 5.85
N LEU A 350 8.27 20.62 5.15
CA LEU A 350 7.54 21.73 5.78
C LEU A 350 6.08 21.32 5.91
N THR A 351 5.52 21.44 7.12
CA THR A 351 4.07 21.38 7.34
C THR A 351 3.69 22.65 8.09
N THR A 352 2.90 23.51 7.43
CA THR A 352 2.43 24.75 8.07
C THR A 352 1.36 24.45 9.11
N LYS A 353 1.07 25.41 9.98
CA LYS A 353 -0.10 25.33 10.86
C LYS A 353 -1.40 25.39 10.05
N ALA A 354 -2.45 24.74 10.53
CA ALA A 354 -3.79 24.92 9.98
C ALA A 354 -4.32 26.33 10.29
N VAL A 355 -4.95 26.97 9.30
CA VAL A 355 -5.65 28.24 9.48
C VAL A 355 -7.13 27.92 9.59
N ALA A 356 -7.68 27.99 10.80
CA ALA A 356 -9.06 27.63 11.08
C ALA A 356 -10.07 28.41 10.22
N ASP A 357 -11.02 27.70 9.64
CA ASP A 357 -12.22 28.26 8.98
C ASP A 357 -11.93 29.30 7.89
N ASN A 358 -10.77 29.23 7.22
CA ASN A 358 -10.41 30.13 6.14
C ASN A 358 -9.82 29.40 4.93
N GLY A 359 -10.70 28.93 4.04
CA GLY A 359 -10.32 28.43 2.72
C GLY A 359 -10.17 29.52 1.64
N LEU A 360 -10.75 30.71 1.84
CA LEU A 360 -10.82 31.71 0.77
C LEU A 360 -9.50 32.46 0.57
N ASN A 361 -8.84 32.87 1.66
CA ASN A 361 -7.62 33.68 1.64
C ASN A 361 -6.71 33.49 2.88
N PRO A 362 -6.37 32.23 3.26
CA PRO A 362 -5.50 31.97 4.42
C PRO A 362 -4.09 32.54 4.25
N VAL A 363 -3.44 32.84 5.37
CA VAL A 363 -2.06 33.34 5.44
C VAL A 363 -1.30 32.53 6.49
N TRP A 364 -0.15 31.95 6.09
CA TRP A 364 0.74 31.16 6.96
C TRP A 364 2.05 31.89 7.24
N ASN A 365 2.70 32.37 6.17
CA ASN A 365 3.97 33.09 6.21
C ASN A 365 5.12 32.29 6.87
N GLU A 366 5.14 30.98 6.65
CA GLU A 366 6.14 30.05 7.19
C GLU A 366 7.26 29.77 6.17
N THR A 367 8.49 29.58 6.66
CA THR A 367 9.69 29.44 5.83
C THR A 367 10.39 28.12 6.13
N CYS A 368 10.94 27.49 5.10
CA CYS A 368 11.75 26.29 5.18
C CYS A 368 12.89 26.35 4.18
N GLU A 369 13.98 25.65 4.46
CA GLU A 369 15.13 25.50 3.58
C GLU A 369 15.29 24.04 3.19
N PHE A 370 15.52 23.80 1.90
CA PHE A 370 15.75 22.48 1.34
C PHE A 370 17.10 22.45 0.63
N ASP A 371 18.01 21.61 1.11
CA ASP A 371 19.29 21.33 0.44
C ASP A 371 19.14 20.11 -0.46
N ILE A 372 19.38 20.30 -1.76
CA ILE A 372 19.16 19.30 -2.80
C ILE A 372 20.49 19.01 -3.50
N ILE A 373 21.00 17.80 -3.30
CA ILE A 373 22.26 17.31 -3.85
C ILE A 373 22.10 16.98 -5.34
N ASN A 374 20.97 16.38 -5.75
CA ASN A 374 20.70 16.05 -7.14
C ASN A 374 19.44 16.74 -7.71
N PRO A 375 19.50 18.05 -8.02
CA PRO A 375 18.35 18.78 -8.56
C PRO A 375 17.77 18.19 -9.85
N GLN A 376 18.58 17.50 -10.66
CA GLN A 376 18.17 16.94 -11.96
C GLN A 376 17.17 15.79 -11.84
N SER A 377 17.14 15.11 -10.69
CA SER A 377 16.22 13.99 -10.40
C SER A 377 15.23 14.29 -9.29
N SER A 378 15.14 15.54 -8.84
CA SER A 378 14.35 15.94 -7.69
C SER A 378 13.17 16.85 -8.06
N PHE A 379 12.09 16.77 -7.29
CA PHE A 379 10.84 17.48 -7.46
C PHE A 379 10.45 18.19 -6.17
N LEU A 380 9.90 19.39 -6.28
CA LEU A 380 9.28 20.11 -5.16
C LEU A 380 7.77 19.91 -5.25
N ARG A 381 7.18 19.32 -4.21
CA ARG A 381 5.75 19.04 -4.14
C ARG A 381 5.08 19.86 -3.05
N PHE A 382 4.01 20.55 -3.44
CA PHE A 382 3.05 21.21 -2.56
C PHE A 382 1.81 20.33 -2.44
N SER A 383 1.34 20.08 -1.22
CA SER A 383 0.08 19.39 -0.95
C SER A 383 -0.72 20.22 0.04
N VAL A 384 -1.93 20.62 -0.32
CA VAL A 384 -2.83 21.38 0.53
C VAL A 384 -3.84 20.41 1.10
N GLN A 385 -3.97 20.43 2.42
CA GLN A 385 -4.88 19.57 3.17
C GLN A 385 -5.80 20.43 4.03
N ASP A 386 -6.97 19.90 4.33
CA ASP A 386 -7.99 20.45 5.23
C ASP A 386 -7.96 19.65 6.53
N GLU A 387 -7.70 20.32 7.65
CA GLU A 387 -7.81 19.71 8.98
C GLU A 387 -9.28 19.73 9.43
N ASP A 388 -9.86 18.55 9.64
CA ASP A 388 -11.24 18.47 10.11
C ASP A 388 -11.37 18.58 11.65
N MET A 389 -12.61 18.49 12.14
CA MET A 389 -12.93 18.64 13.57
C MET A 389 -12.31 17.55 14.45
N PHE A 390 -11.90 16.42 13.87
CA PHE A 390 -11.26 15.30 14.56
C PHE A 390 -9.73 15.36 14.43
N GLY A 391 -9.19 16.34 13.70
CA GLY A 391 -7.77 16.47 13.38
C GLY A 391 -7.34 15.59 12.20
N ASP A 392 -8.28 14.96 11.49
CA ASP A 392 -7.97 14.17 10.31
C ASP A 392 -7.72 15.08 9.12
N SER A 393 -6.73 14.71 8.31
CA SER A 393 -6.31 15.52 7.18
C SER A 393 -6.98 15.07 5.89
N ASN A 394 -7.64 16.00 5.21
CA ASN A 394 -8.41 15.75 3.99
C ASN A 394 -7.77 16.47 2.80
N PHE A 395 -7.51 15.77 1.70
CA PHE A 395 -6.85 16.34 0.54
C PHE A 395 -7.71 17.43 -0.15
N ILE A 396 -7.14 18.63 -0.35
CA ILE A 396 -7.74 19.71 -1.16
C ILE A 396 -7.14 19.70 -2.57
N GLY A 397 -5.81 19.74 -2.67
CA GLY A 397 -5.13 19.89 -3.94
C GLY A 397 -3.62 19.79 -3.82
N GLN A 398 -2.94 19.67 -4.96
CA GLN A 398 -1.49 19.52 -5.04
C GLN A 398 -0.89 20.31 -6.19
N ALA A 399 0.39 20.59 -6.09
CA ALA A 399 1.20 20.94 -7.24
C ALA A 399 2.63 20.41 -7.09
N THR A 400 3.07 19.59 -8.04
CA THR A 400 4.46 19.09 -8.11
C THR A 400 5.20 19.73 -9.28
N TYR A 401 6.45 20.14 -9.07
CA TYR A 401 7.32 20.74 -10.10
C TYR A 401 8.73 20.12 -10.07
N PRO A 402 9.40 19.91 -11.22
CA PRO A 402 10.81 19.55 -11.24
C PRO A 402 11.65 20.70 -10.69
N VAL A 403 12.63 20.41 -9.83
CA VAL A 403 13.46 21.45 -9.20
C VAL A 403 14.16 22.32 -10.24
N ILE A 404 14.70 21.70 -11.30
CA ILE A 404 15.35 22.38 -12.42
C ILE A 404 14.45 23.36 -13.20
N ALA A 405 13.13 23.30 -13.01
CA ALA A 405 12.15 24.15 -13.70
C ALA A 405 11.58 25.27 -12.81
N LEU A 406 12.04 25.37 -11.55
CA LEU A 406 11.57 26.40 -10.62
C LEU A 406 12.06 27.80 -11.01
N ARG A 407 11.27 28.81 -10.66
CA ARG A 407 11.61 30.23 -10.84
C ARG A 407 11.63 30.94 -9.49
N THR A 408 12.57 31.85 -9.29
CA THR A 408 12.75 32.58 -8.03
C THR A 408 11.83 33.80 -7.90
N GLY A 409 11.79 34.40 -6.71
CA GLY A 409 10.97 35.56 -6.34
C GLY A 409 9.57 35.17 -5.85
N TYR A 410 8.66 36.13 -5.86
CA TYR A 410 7.24 35.89 -5.56
C TYR A 410 6.56 35.16 -6.71
N ARG A 411 5.95 34.01 -6.44
CA ARG A 411 5.33 33.16 -7.45
C ARG A 411 3.97 32.67 -6.98
N SER A 412 3.07 32.52 -7.94
CA SER A 412 1.84 31.76 -7.74
C SER A 412 2.11 30.28 -8.02
N VAL A 413 1.55 29.40 -7.20
CA VAL A 413 1.56 27.95 -7.38
C VAL A 413 0.13 27.51 -7.66
N PRO A 414 -0.26 27.35 -8.93
CA PRO A 414 -1.59 26.84 -9.29
C PRO A 414 -1.75 25.40 -8.82
N LEU A 415 -2.84 25.15 -8.09
CA LEU A 415 -3.16 23.85 -7.52
C LEU A 415 -3.96 23.00 -8.51
N LYS A 416 -3.87 21.69 -8.29
CA LYS A 416 -4.55 20.66 -9.07
C LYS A 416 -5.24 19.66 -8.16
N ASN A 417 -6.25 18.98 -8.69
CA ASN A 417 -6.89 17.87 -7.99
C ASN A 417 -6.00 16.61 -7.98
N GLY A 418 -6.51 15.50 -7.44
CA GLY A 418 -5.79 14.23 -7.37
C GLY A 418 -5.39 13.67 -8.75
N TYR A 419 -6.18 13.95 -9.79
CA TYR A 419 -5.94 13.56 -11.18
C TYR A 419 -4.98 14.51 -11.93
N SER A 420 -4.38 15.48 -11.24
CA SER A 420 -3.51 16.50 -11.83
C SER A 420 -4.21 17.45 -12.83
N GLU A 421 -5.53 17.61 -12.70
CA GLU A 421 -6.31 18.61 -13.43
C GLU A 421 -6.35 19.92 -12.66
N ALA A 422 -6.41 21.06 -13.37
CA ALA A 422 -6.36 22.38 -12.75
C ALA A 422 -7.59 22.64 -11.85
N LEU A 423 -7.35 23.12 -10.64
CA LEU A 423 -8.40 23.67 -9.79
C LEU A 423 -8.61 25.14 -10.13
N GLU A 424 -9.87 25.54 -10.31
CA GLU A 424 -10.21 26.90 -10.71
C GLU A 424 -9.84 27.90 -9.60
N LEU A 425 -9.00 28.89 -9.93
CA LEU A 425 -8.52 29.97 -9.05
C LEU A 425 -7.68 29.53 -7.83
N SER A 426 -7.70 28.24 -7.46
CA SER A 426 -6.95 27.69 -6.34
C SER A 426 -5.45 27.84 -6.52
N THR A 427 -4.83 28.70 -5.72
CA THR A 427 -3.41 29.05 -5.87
C THR A 427 -2.76 29.30 -4.51
N LEU A 428 -1.48 28.97 -4.38
CA LEU A 428 -0.64 29.45 -3.27
C LEU A 428 0.19 30.65 -3.74
N LEU A 429 0.45 31.59 -2.84
CA LEU A 429 1.48 32.61 -2.99
C LEU A 429 2.71 32.16 -2.20
N VAL A 430 3.85 32.07 -2.88
CA VAL A 430 5.12 31.68 -2.28
C VAL A 430 6.21 32.68 -2.66
N HIS A 431 7.27 32.73 -1.85
CA HIS A 431 8.54 33.33 -2.24
C HIS A 431 9.60 32.23 -2.30
N ILE A 432 10.31 32.15 -3.42
CA ILE A 432 11.35 31.12 -3.67
C ILE A 432 12.67 31.83 -3.91
N ALA A 433 13.69 31.55 -3.11
CA ALA A 433 15.08 31.87 -3.42
C ALA A 433 15.85 30.57 -3.66
N ILE A 434 16.68 30.55 -4.70
CA ILE A 434 17.49 29.38 -5.05
C ILE A 434 18.94 29.85 -5.14
N THR A 435 19.81 29.22 -4.37
CA THR A 435 21.26 29.37 -4.46
C THR A 435 21.86 28.07 -4.97
N ASN A 436 22.76 28.18 -5.93
CA ASN A 436 23.40 27.02 -6.54
C ASN A 436 24.86 26.95 -6.11
N SER A 437 25.33 25.76 -5.77
CA SER A 437 26.73 25.46 -5.46
C SER A 437 27.18 24.23 -6.23
N VAL A 438 28.48 24.11 -6.50
CA VAL A 438 29.04 22.94 -7.20
C VAL A 438 29.93 22.19 -6.23
N ARG A 439 29.73 20.88 -6.11
CA ARG A 439 30.62 20.02 -5.32
C ARG A 439 31.87 19.73 -6.15
N MET A 440 32.98 20.38 -5.80
CA MET A 440 34.29 20.17 -6.41
C MET A 440 35.03 19.00 -5.74
N TYR A 441 36.01 18.41 -6.44
CA TYR A 441 36.92 17.45 -5.81
C TYR A 441 37.71 18.13 -4.69
N GLY A 442 38.03 17.41 -3.62
CA GLY A 442 38.83 17.93 -2.50
C GLY A 442 40.25 18.40 -2.91
N SER A 443 40.73 18.04 -4.10
CA SER A 443 41.98 18.55 -4.68
C SER A 443 41.90 19.96 -5.24
N ASP A 444 40.70 20.48 -5.50
CA ASP A 444 40.49 21.76 -6.19
C ASP A 444 40.16 22.91 -5.20
N LEU A 445 40.22 22.64 -3.89
CA LEU A 445 40.05 23.63 -2.82
C LEU A 445 41.33 24.43 -2.49
N GLN A 446 42.38 24.30 -3.29
CA GLN A 446 43.60 25.11 -3.19
C GLN A 446 43.89 25.86 -4.48
N ILE A 447 43.18 26.97 -4.75
CA ILE A 447 43.74 28.17 -5.41
C ILE A 447 43.05 29.40 -4.84
#